data_AF-A0A2I0R5B8-F1
#
_entry.id   AF-A0A2I0R5B8-F1
#
_cell.length_a   1.000
_cell.length_b   1.000
_cell.length_c   1.000
_cell.angle_alpha   90.00
_cell.angle_beta   90.00
_cell.angle_gamma   90.00
#
_symmetry.space_group_name_H-M   'P 1'
#
loop_
_entity.id
_entity.type
_entity.pdbx_description
1 polymer ?
#
loop_
_entity_poly.entity_id
_entity_poly.type
_entity_poly.pdbx_seq_one_letter_code
_entity_poly.pdbx_strand_id
1 'polypeptide(L)'
;MKASYSLLEIYDDIIFGSLNPLHLNISNHDSKILTVYLTEKLGAPKDLQLIKSRVKDNKAVVVDKQNISSAHPLASKFIYHNDLPFNDSIEDLFPDTILQNIDVDLKNVVFTSSKSKNSNLTTYSFCVETSWRKIKFDRLKYCYYYNLLEEYSFNIKSRLRLKNFEYDESTFGKLVQKIQETLLLNIKELLLIHTVNPKFINYKVEKSYTNDHHFAIIYKSMIKLLDYLFENYNQHFNKNHPIPFYSEKININNIDTKINKIKRSFNRSSINPKLQKIINEQFRRIIEIDHPNRLTYHEFDYFILLINGIHNHIANAPDGILSEEEIVSLLISHRFNNYNFLTCLISEYRKDLHSILNLQERRFQLLELNKNVNQSFEAIKISYDPEAKNISEVLQTWFEQELKLIDEKIKIKKASPVISESESMKIESLLNTMELSVFIKLMNDSKVIKAKNYQDLARWICATYNTAIKERFSISQTRNNLYSKDTLVLENVRDKIIDMLNLINSKLK
;
A
#
# COMPACT_ATOMS: atom_id res chain seq x y z
N MET A 1 12.13 38.15 19.63
CA MET A 1 12.56 36.82 19.16
C MET A 1 12.73 35.74 20.25
N LYS A 2 12.95 36.05 21.54
CA LYS A 2 13.06 35.04 22.63
C LYS A 2 11.71 34.44 23.13
N ALA A 3 10.58 35.09 22.88
CA ALA A 3 9.28 34.70 23.47
C ALA A 3 8.55 33.52 22.78
N SER A 4 9.12 32.90 21.74
CA SER A 4 8.50 31.75 21.07
C SER A 4 8.94 30.40 21.65
N TYR A 5 10.12 30.33 22.26
CA TYR A 5 10.60 29.11 22.92
C TYR A 5 9.70 28.76 24.13
N SER A 6 9.18 29.78 24.83
CA SER A 6 8.36 29.59 26.04
C SER A 6 6.99 28.94 25.86
N LEU A 7 6.52 28.73 24.64
CA LEU A 7 5.21 28.11 24.41
C LEU A 7 5.28 26.59 24.46
N LEU A 8 6.43 25.99 24.15
CA LEU A 8 6.58 24.54 24.01
C LEU A 8 7.63 23.92 24.96
N GLU A 9 8.20 24.70 25.87
CA GLU A 9 9.21 24.27 26.88
C GLU A 9 8.84 22.97 27.61
N ILE A 10 7.53 22.74 27.84
CA ILE A 10 7.07 21.51 28.49
C ILE A 10 7.47 20.25 27.72
N TYR A 11 7.45 20.28 26.39
CA TYR A 11 7.84 19.13 25.59
C TYR A 11 9.35 18.92 25.63
N ASP A 12 10.13 19.98 25.69
CA ASP A 12 11.59 19.89 25.83
C ASP A 12 11.97 19.26 27.19
N ASP A 13 11.31 19.65 28.28
CA ASP A 13 11.51 19.05 29.61
C ASP A 13 11.00 17.60 29.70
N ILE A 14 9.93 17.26 28.98
CA ILE A 14 9.44 15.88 28.85
C ILE A 14 10.40 15.01 28.01
N ILE A 15 11.05 15.57 26.99
CA ILE A 15 11.92 14.79 26.10
C ILE A 15 13.32 14.66 26.70
N PHE A 16 13.90 15.76 27.19
CA PHE A 16 15.30 15.82 27.61
C PHE A 16 15.50 16.09 29.10
N GLY A 17 14.46 16.50 29.81
CA GLY A 17 14.57 17.03 31.16
C GLY A 17 14.06 16.09 32.26
N SER A 18 13.62 16.71 33.35
CA SER A 18 13.22 16.03 34.59
C SER A 18 11.86 15.33 34.46
N LEU A 19 11.02 15.81 33.54
CA LEU A 19 9.70 15.26 33.28
C LEU A 19 9.71 14.10 32.29
N ASN A 20 10.89 13.60 31.89
CA ASN A 20 10.96 12.42 31.02
C ASN A 20 10.37 11.17 31.70
N PRO A 21 9.47 10.42 31.03
CA PRO A 21 8.93 9.18 31.58
C PRO A 21 9.97 8.16 32.03
N LEU A 22 11.19 8.19 31.50
CA LEU A 22 12.26 7.29 31.95
C LEU A 22 12.88 7.70 33.29
N HIS A 23 12.76 8.97 33.69
CA HIS A 23 13.37 9.50 34.91
C HIS A 23 12.45 9.38 36.14
N LEU A 24 11.13 9.49 35.96
CA LEU A 24 10.16 9.38 37.05
C LEU A 24 9.95 7.93 37.49
N ASN A 25 10.31 7.62 38.74
CA ASN A 25 10.24 6.27 39.31
C ASN A 25 9.33 6.21 40.53
N ILE A 26 9.04 5.00 41.04
CA ILE A 26 8.18 4.81 42.23
C ILE A 26 8.81 5.34 43.54
N SER A 27 9.85 6.16 43.45
CA SER A 27 10.46 6.79 44.62
C SER A 27 9.42 7.59 45.40
N ASN A 28 9.55 7.63 46.73
CA ASN A 28 8.65 8.41 47.59
C ASN A 28 8.61 9.90 47.20
N HIS A 29 9.69 10.42 46.61
CA HIS A 29 9.77 11.79 46.14
C HIS A 29 8.89 12.04 44.91
N ASP A 30 9.07 11.25 43.84
CA ASP A 30 8.32 11.41 42.59
C ASP A 30 6.82 11.16 42.81
N SER A 31 6.47 10.09 43.53
CA SER A 31 5.07 9.81 43.88
C SER A 31 4.41 10.97 44.63
N LYS A 32 5.16 11.63 45.52
CA LYS A 32 4.68 12.82 46.23
C LYS A 32 4.46 14.00 45.28
N ILE A 33 5.36 14.25 44.33
CA ILE A 33 5.20 15.32 43.33
C ILE A 33 3.93 15.09 42.50
N LEU A 34 3.75 13.89 41.96
CA LEU A 34 2.59 13.56 41.12
C LEU A 34 1.27 13.67 41.90
N THR A 35 1.25 13.17 43.14
CA THR A 35 0.06 13.26 43.99
C THR A 35 -0.27 14.69 44.40
N VAL A 36 0.72 15.52 44.73
CA VAL A 36 0.50 16.95 45.05
C VAL A 36 -0.11 17.65 43.85
N TYR A 37 0.49 17.51 42.66
CA TYR A 37 -0.04 18.12 41.44
C TYR A 37 -1.49 17.72 41.17
N LEU A 38 -1.80 16.42 41.18
CA LEU A 38 -3.16 15.94 40.90
C LEU A 38 -4.16 16.35 41.98
N THR A 39 -3.74 16.45 43.25
CA THR A 39 -4.59 16.92 44.34
C THR A 39 -4.93 18.40 44.18
N GLU A 40 -3.93 19.24 43.90
CA GLU A 40 -4.12 20.68 43.73
C GLU A 40 -5.00 21.00 42.51
N LYS A 41 -4.86 20.23 41.43
CA LYS A 41 -5.57 20.47 40.18
C LYS A 41 -6.96 19.86 40.12
N LEU A 42 -7.14 18.65 40.66
CA LEU A 42 -8.35 17.85 40.48
C LEU A 42 -9.05 17.49 41.80
N GLY A 43 -8.47 17.85 42.94
CA GLY A 43 -8.97 17.45 44.25
C GLY A 43 -8.78 15.95 44.52
N ALA A 44 -9.63 15.39 45.37
CA ALA A 44 -9.60 13.97 45.69
C ALA A 44 -10.07 13.12 44.49
N PRO A 45 -9.38 12.00 44.17
CA PRO A 45 -9.81 11.12 43.10
C PRO A 45 -11.08 10.36 43.44
N LYS A 46 -11.96 10.27 42.46
CA LYS A 46 -12.97 9.21 42.38
C LYS A 46 -12.35 8.04 41.61
N ASP A 47 -12.22 6.86 42.23
CA ASP A 47 -11.66 5.66 41.60
C ASP A 47 -12.77 4.63 41.34
N LEU A 48 -13.10 4.43 40.07
CA LEU A 48 -14.05 3.43 39.62
C LEU A 48 -13.36 2.08 39.51
N GLN A 49 -13.90 1.06 40.20
CA GLN A 49 -13.50 -0.32 39.99
C GLN A 49 -14.49 -1.00 39.05
N LEU A 50 -13.97 -1.70 38.05
CA LEU A 50 -14.72 -2.53 37.11
C LEU A 50 -14.37 -3.99 37.37
N ILE A 51 -15.36 -4.79 37.77
CA ILE A 51 -15.23 -6.23 37.98
C ILE A 51 -16.07 -6.94 36.94
N LYS A 52 -15.43 -7.72 36.07
CA LYS A 52 -16.14 -8.59 35.11
C LYS A 52 -16.21 -9.99 35.68
N SER A 53 -17.40 -10.58 35.68
CA SER A 53 -17.62 -11.94 36.11
C SER A 53 -18.29 -12.79 35.04
N ARG A 54 -18.06 -14.10 35.08
CA ARG A 54 -18.82 -15.11 34.35
C ARG A 54 -19.59 -15.98 35.34
N VAL A 55 -20.81 -16.38 34.99
CA VAL A 55 -21.53 -17.38 35.77
C VAL A 55 -20.95 -18.76 35.43
N LYS A 56 -20.44 -19.47 36.43
CA LYS A 56 -20.01 -20.86 36.35
C LYS A 56 -20.58 -21.59 37.56
N ASP A 57 -21.25 -22.72 37.34
CA ASP A 57 -21.86 -23.54 38.40
C ASP A 57 -22.78 -22.71 39.33
N ASN A 58 -23.65 -21.88 38.74
CA ASN A 58 -24.54 -20.93 39.43
C ASN A 58 -23.85 -19.90 40.35
N LYS A 59 -22.51 -19.73 40.25
CA LYS A 59 -21.75 -18.73 40.99
C LYS A 59 -21.11 -17.71 40.05
N ALA A 60 -21.07 -16.45 40.46
CA ALA A 60 -20.33 -15.42 39.73
C ALA A 60 -18.83 -15.58 40.02
N VAL A 61 -18.05 -15.94 38.99
CA VAL A 61 -16.59 -16.07 39.06
C VAL A 61 -15.97 -14.83 38.43
N VAL A 62 -15.11 -14.13 39.16
CA VAL A 62 -14.38 -12.96 38.66
C VAL A 62 -13.39 -13.40 37.58
N VAL A 63 -13.45 -12.73 36.43
CA VAL A 63 -12.59 -12.98 35.27
C VAL A 63 -11.59 -11.83 35.06
N ASP A 64 -11.99 -10.61 35.44
CA ASP A 64 -11.19 -9.40 35.21
C ASP A 64 -11.50 -8.31 36.24
N LYS A 65 -10.47 -7.59 36.67
CA LYS A 65 -10.57 -6.41 37.55
C LYS A 65 -9.75 -5.28 36.93
N GLN A 66 -10.39 -4.13 36.75
CA GLN A 66 -9.77 -2.92 36.20
C GLN A 66 -10.17 -1.72 37.04
N ASN A 67 -9.36 -0.68 37.04
CA ASN A 67 -9.63 0.54 37.80
C ASN A 67 -9.45 1.76 36.90
N ILE A 68 -10.33 2.74 37.05
CA ILE A 68 -10.34 3.98 36.28
C ILE A 68 -10.49 5.13 37.26
N SER A 69 -9.46 5.96 37.36
CA SER A 69 -9.49 7.14 38.21
C SER A 69 -10.12 8.32 37.47
N SER A 70 -10.71 9.28 38.18
CA SER A 70 -11.35 10.48 37.60
C SER A 70 -10.46 11.29 36.67
N ALA A 71 -9.14 11.23 36.87
CA ALA A 71 -8.13 11.88 36.02
C ALA A 71 -7.78 11.09 34.74
N HIS A 72 -8.33 9.89 34.54
CA HIS A 72 -8.04 9.07 33.37
C HIS A 72 -8.73 9.65 32.10
N PRO A 73 -8.13 9.60 30.89
CA PRO A 73 -8.71 10.12 29.65
C PRO A 73 -10.09 9.55 29.29
N LEU A 74 -10.38 8.33 29.74
CA LEU A 74 -11.68 7.67 29.51
C LEU A 74 -12.65 7.84 30.69
N ALA A 75 -12.28 8.52 31.77
CA ALA A 75 -13.08 8.65 32.98
C ALA A 75 -14.51 9.13 32.67
N SER A 76 -14.67 10.10 31.77
CA SER A 76 -15.99 10.65 31.44
C SER A 76 -16.97 9.65 30.83
N LYS A 77 -16.48 8.63 30.13
CA LYS A 77 -17.32 7.56 29.57
C LYS A 77 -17.89 6.62 30.63
N PHE A 78 -17.28 6.59 31.83
CA PHE A 78 -17.62 5.63 32.88
C PHE A 78 -18.14 6.29 34.16
N ILE A 79 -17.64 7.47 34.51
CA ILE A 79 -17.90 8.12 35.81
C ILE A 79 -19.02 9.17 35.71
N TYR A 80 -19.34 9.71 34.51
CA TYR A 80 -20.31 10.80 34.36
C TYR A 80 -21.63 10.40 33.67
N HIS A 81 -22.13 9.18 33.90
CA HIS A 81 -23.48 8.78 33.47
C HIS A 81 -24.33 8.43 34.68
N ASN A 82 -25.25 9.34 35.02
CA ASN A 82 -26.28 9.24 36.06
C ASN A 82 -25.72 8.99 37.47
N ASP A 83 -25.33 10.08 38.14
CA ASP A 83 -25.27 10.17 39.61
C ASP A 83 -26.69 9.92 40.16
N LEU A 84 -27.12 8.65 40.20
CA LEU A 84 -28.29 8.26 40.98
C LEU A 84 -27.83 8.13 42.42
N PRO A 85 -28.35 8.96 43.35
CA PRO A 85 -28.03 8.81 44.76
C PRO A 85 -28.44 7.42 45.26
N PHE A 86 -27.57 6.90 46.11
CA PHE A 86 -27.60 5.60 46.74
C PHE A 86 -28.77 5.49 47.72
N ASN A 87 -29.69 4.53 47.53
CA ASN A 87 -30.79 4.25 48.45
C ASN A 87 -30.85 2.79 48.95
N ASP A 88 -30.12 1.85 48.34
CA ASP A 88 -30.13 0.42 48.67
C ASP A 88 -28.77 -0.04 49.19
N SER A 89 -28.72 -1.10 50.02
CA SER A 89 -27.46 -1.64 50.55
C SER A 89 -26.60 -2.28 49.44
N ILE A 90 -25.27 -2.15 49.52
CA ILE A 90 -24.34 -2.69 48.50
C ILE A 90 -24.42 -4.22 48.47
N GLU A 91 -24.69 -4.82 49.62
CA GLU A 91 -24.83 -6.25 49.84
C GLU A 91 -25.98 -6.86 49.04
N ASP A 92 -27.03 -6.10 48.75
CA ASP A 92 -28.19 -6.55 47.97
C ASP A 92 -27.93 -6.51 46.45
N LEU A 93 -26.94 -5.74 45.99
CA LEU A 93 -26.68 -5.47 44.57
C LEU A 93 -25.65 -6.41 43.94
N PHE A 94 -24.77 -6.99 44.75
CA PHE A 94 -23.66 -7.83 44.28
C PHE A 94 -23.71 -9.21 44.93
N PRO A 95 -23.47 -10.29 44.16
CA PRO A 95 -23.28 -11.61 44.74
C PRO A 95 -22.14 -11.61 45.77
N ASP A 96 -22.23 -12.42 46.82
CA ASP A 96 -21.19 -12.57 47.85
C ASP A 96 -19.79 -12.81 47.27
N THR A 97 -19.71 -13.57 46.17
CA THR A 97 -18.45 -13.84 45.49
C THR A 97 -17.81 -12.59 44.89
N ILE A 98 -18.61 -11.58 44.50
CA ILE A 98 -18.13 -10.29 44.03
C ILE A 98 -17.73 -9.42 45.21
N LEU A 99 -18.55 -9.38 46.27
CA LEU A 99 -18.25 -8.63 47.50
C LEU A 99 -16.91 -9.05 48.12
N GLN A 100 -16.60 -10.36 48.13
CA GLN A 100 -15.30 -10.88 48.59
C GLN A 100 -14.09 -10.42 47.76
N ASN A 101 -14.31 -9.88 46.55
CA ASN A 101 -13.26 -9.39 45.65
C ASN A 101 -13.16 -7.84 45.64
N ILE A 102 -13.98 -7.17 46.46
CA ILE A 102 -13.93 -5.71 46.68
C ILE A 102 -12.91 -5.43 47.78
N ASP A 103 -11.75 -4.91 47.39
CA ASP A 103 -10.64 -4.56 48.33
C ASP A 103 -10.78 -3.13 48.87
N VAL A 104 -12.00 -2.66 49.12
CA VAL A 104 -12.25 -1.26 49.46
C VAL A 104 -13.29 -1.13 50.55
N ASP A 105 -13.09 -0.15 51.42
CA ASP A 105 -14.03 0.18 52.48
C ASP A 105 -15.35 0.67 51.86
N LEU A 106 -16.39 -0.14 52.03
CA LEU A 106 -17.72 0.07 51.47
C LEU A 106 -18.33 1.42 51.88
N LYS A 107 -17.89 2.01 53.00
CA LYS A 107 -18.32 3.34 53.46
C LYS A 107 -17.90 4.49 52.54
N ASN A 108 -16.89 4.29 51.70
CA ASN A 108 -16.38 5.30 50.78
C ASN A 108 -16.94 5.16 49.36
N VAL A 109 -17.90 4.25 49.15
CA VAL A 109 -18.53 4.04 47.85
C VAL A 109 -19.53 5.16 47.58
N VAL A 110 -19.34 5.83 46.45
CA VAL A 110 -20.13 7.01 46.03
C VAL A 110 -21.33 6.61 45.18
N PHE A 111 -21.18 5.63 44.28
CA PHE A 111 -22.27 5.05 43.51
C PHE A 111 -21.90 3.69 42.92
N THR A 112 -22.90 2.91 42.54
CA THR A 112 -22.78 1.59 41.91
C THR A 112 -23.58 1.56 40.61
N SER A 113 -23.00 1.01 39.54
CA SER A 113 -23.79 0.66 38.35
C SER A 113 -23.42 -0.74 37.87
N SER A 114 -24.41 -1.56 37.56
CA SER A 114 -24.21 -2.77 36.78
C SER A 114 -24.66 -2.47 35.35
N LYS A 115 -23.79 -2.67 34.36
CA LYS A 115 -24.17 -2.48 32.96
C LYS A 115 -23.68 -3.61 32.07
N SER A 116 -24.63 -4.06 31.24
CA SER A 116 -24.50 -4.95 30.09
C SER A 116 -24.13 -6.42 30.40
N LYS A 117 -25.12 -7.30 30.21
CA LYS A 117 -24.91 -8.69 29.79
C LYS A 117 -24.51 -8.67 28.30
N ASN A 118 -23.22 -8.69 28.00
CA ASN A 118 -22.80 -9.32 26.75
C ASN A 118 -22.86 -10.82 26.98
N SER A 119 -23.23 -11.61 25.97
CA SER A 119 -23.76 -12.99 26.04
C SER A 119 -23.16 -13.98 27.06
N ASN A 120 -21.96 -13.75 27.61
CA ASN A 120 -21.30 -14.59 28.63
C ASN A 120 -20.64 -13.84 29.82
N LEU A 121 -20.79 -12.52 29.98
CA LEU A 121 -20.13 -11.73 31.04
C LEU A 121 -21.04 -10.68 31.66
N THR A 122 -20.97 -10.53 32.98
CA THR A 122 -21.60 -9.44 33.75
C THR A 122 -20.52 -8.48 34.22
N THR A 123 -20.74 -7.17 34.07
CA THR A 123 -19.82 -6.15 34.58
C THR A 123 -20.46 -5.41 35.76
N TYR A 124 -19.76 -5.44 36.89
CA TYR A 124 -20.07 -4.73 38.11
C TYR A 124 -19.15 -3.53 38.21
N SER A 125 -19.69 -2.37 38.55
CA SER A 125 -18.89 -1.16 38.73
C SER A 125 -19.31 -0.40 39.98
N PHE A 126 -18.32 0.08 40.72
CA PHE A 126 -18.53 0.91 41.90
C PHE A 126 -17.42 1.94 42.01
N CYS A 127 -17.80 3.15 42.38
CA CYS A 127 -16.89 4.28 42.46
C CYS A 127 -16.58 4.59 43.92
N VAL A 128 -15.31 4.78 44.26
CA VAL A 128 -14.86 5.05 45.63
C VAL A 128 -14.12 6.38 45.67
N GLU A 129 -14.43 7.22 46.66
CA GLU A 129 -13.60 8.37 46.98
C GLU A 129 -12.34 7.92 47.72
N THR A 130 -11.18 8.30 47.21
CA THR A 130 -9.89 7.84 47.74
C THR A 130 -8.85 8.97 47.74
N SER A 131 -7.60 8.63 48.03
CA SER A 131 -6.46 9.54 47.92
C SER A 131 -5.58 9.11 46.75
N TRP A 132 -5.00 10.08 46.03
CA TRP A 132 -4.00 9.82 44.99
C TRP A 132 -2.85 8.93 45.48
N ARG A 133 -2.53 8.94 46.78
CA ARG A 133 -1.47 8.09 47.37
C ARG A 133 -1.81 6.61 47.39
N LYS A 134 -3.11 6.26 47.34
CA LYS A 134 -3.60 4.87 47.30
C LYS A 134 -3.67 4.33 45.87
N ILE A 135 -3.47 5.18 44.86
CA ILE A 135 -3.50 4.80 43.45
C ILE A 135 -2.16 4.21 43.05
N LYS A 136 -2.18 3.11 42.31
CA LYS A 136 -0.95 2.47 41.80
C LYS A 136 -0.13 3.48 41.01
N PHE A 137 1.18 3.48 41.26
CA PHE A 137 2.09 4.52 40.76
C PHE A 137 2.10 4.65 39.23
N ASP A 138 2.03 3.53 38.51
CA ASP A 138 1.95 3.51 37.05
C ASP A 138 0.69 4.22 36.52
N ARG A 139 -0.47 3.94 37.12
CA ARG A 139 -1.74 4.64 36.79
C ARG A 139 -1.71 6.10 37.23
N LEU A 140 -1.10 6.41 38.38
CA LEU A 140 -0.91 7.77 38.86
C LEU A 140 -0.09 8.60 37.86
N LYS A 141 1.03 8.04 37.39
CA LYS A 141 1.91 8.63 36.38
C LYS A 141 1.20 8.83 35.04
N TYR A 142 0.42 7.84 34.60
CA TYR A 142 -0.41 7.96 33.39
C TYR A 142 -1.43 9.10 33.49
N CYS A 143 -2.15 9.19 34.62
CA CYS A 143 -3.10 10.27 34.88
C CYS A 143 -2.41 11.63 34.95
N TYR A 144 -1.24 11.71 35.59
CA TYR A 144 -0.44 12.93 35.66
C TYR A 144 -0.09 13.46 34.27
N TYR A 145 0.55 12.65 33.42
CA TYR A 145 0.94 13.11 32.08
C TYR A 145 -0.25 13.54 31.24
N TYR A 146 -1.36 12.80 31.29
CA TYR A 146 -2.56 13.18 30.55
C TYR A 146 -3.06 14.57 30.96
N ASN A 147 -3.25 14.82 32.26
CA ASN A 147 -3.80 16.10 32.72
C ASN A 147 -2.81 17.25 32.56
N LEU A 148 -1.51 17.01 32.79
CA LEU A 148 -0.46 17.98 32.51
C LEU A 148 -0.52 18.42 31.05
N LEU A 149 -0.54 17.47 30.12
CA LEU A 149 -0.52 17.75 28.69
C LEU A 149 -1.83 18.40 28.19
N GLU A 150 -2.98 18.07 28.75
CA GLU A 150 -4.24 18.74 28.42
C GLU A 150 -4.26 20.19 28.93
N GLU A 151 -3.76 20.46 30.15
CA GLU A 151 -3.61 21.83 30.67
C GLU A 151 -2.67 22.66 29.78
N TYR A 152 -1.49 22.13 29.46
CA TYR A 152 -0.54 22.81 28.59
C TYR A 152 -1.10 23.02 27.18
N SER A 153 -1.77 22.03 26.61
CA SER A 153 -2.44 22.15 25.31
C SER A 153 -3.47 23.29 25.33
N PHE A 154 -4.30 23.37 26.37
CA PHE A 154 -5.26 24.45 26.55
C PHE A 154 -4.59 25.83 26.65
N ASN A 155 -3.51 25.93 27.44
CA ASN A 155 -2.75 27.16 27.61
C ASN A 155 -2.11 27.64 26.30
N ILE A 156 -1.50 26.73 25.53
CA ILE A 156 -0.92 27.03 24.22
C ILE A 156 -1.99 27.53 23.26
N LYS A 157 -3.11 26.83 23.15
CA LYS A 157 -4.25 27.22 22.28
C LYS A 157 -4.79 28.60 22.66
N SER A 158 -4.95 28.87 23.95
CA SER A 158 -5.45 30.16 24.45
C SER A 158 -4.47 31.30 24.14
N ARG A 159 -3.18 31.09 24.38
CA ARG A 159 -2.14 32.08 24.03
C ARG A 159 -2.04 32.33 22.54
N LEU A 160 -2.19 31.30 21.72
CA LEU A 160 -2.22 31.44 20.25
C LEU A 160 -3.39 32.30 19.79
N ARG A 161 -4.59 32.06 20.35
CA ARG A 161 -5.77 32.87 20.05
C ARG A 161 -5.54 34.34 20.41
N LEU A 162 -4.98 34.62 21.59
CA LEU A 162 -4.64 35.99 21.99
C LEU A 162 -3.63 36.63 21.03
N LYS A 163 -2.55 35.92 20.71
CA LYS A 163 -1.52 36.43 19.77
C LYS A 163 -2.04 36.67 18.36
N ASN A 164 -3.05 35.94 17.91
CA ASN A 164 -3.72 36.17 16.63
C ASN A 164 -4.40 37.54 16.56
N PHE A 165 -4.91 38.04 17.70
CA PHE A 165 -5.47 39.40 17.77
C PHE A 165 -4.40 40.48 17.94
N GLU A 166 -3.28 40.15 18.58
CA GLU A 166 -2.22 41.11 18.90
C GLU A 166 -1.24 41.36 17.74
N TYR A 167 -0.95 40.36 16.93
CA TYR A 167 0.08 40.41 15.88
C TYR A 167 -0.52 40.70 14.51
N ASP A 168 0.27 41.35 13.64
CA ASP A 168 -0.05 41.41 12.22
C ASP A 168 0.01 40.02 11.57
N GLU A 169 -0.68 39.89 10.43
CA GLU A 169 -0.81 38.64 9.66
C GLU A 169 0.54 37.97 9.35
N SER A 170 1.58 38.74 9.02
CA SER A 170 2.90 38.20 8.69
C SER A 170 3.61 37.66 9.93
N THR A 171 3.59 38.43 11.02
CA THR A 171 4.22 38.05 12.29
C THR A 171 3.52 36.86 12.92
N PHE A 172 2.18 36.83 12.90
CA PHE A 172 1.40 35.70 13.37
C PHE A 172 1.66 34.45 12.52
N GLY A 173 1.71 34.59 11.19
CA GLY A 173 2.03 33.49 10.30
C GLY A 173 3.39 32.84 10.61
N LYS A 174 4.43 33.64 10.84
CA LYS A 174 5.76 33.15 11.26
C LYS A 174 5.72 32.46 12.62
N LEU A 175 4.89 32.93 13.56
CA LEU A 175 4.72 32.27 14.86
C LEU A 175 4.08 30.89 14.70
N VAL A 176 3.02 30.76 13.91
CA VAL A 176 2.34 29.48 13.64
C VAL A 176 3.31 28.48 13.02
N GLN A 177 4.06 28.89 12.00
CA GLN A 177 5.08 28.04 11.35
C GLN A 177 6.17 27.62 12.33
N LYS A 178 6.66 28.53 13.17
CA LYS A 178 7.67 28.19 14.17
C LYS A 178 7.19 27.17 15.20
N ILE A 179 5.94 27.29 15.65
CA ILE A 179 5.33 26.31 16.57
C ILE A 179 5.17 24.96 15.86
N GLN A 180 4.71 24.95 14.61
CA GLN A 180 4.61 23.74 13.79
C GLN A 180 5.96 23.04 13.67
N GLU A 181 7.01 23.75 13.26
CA GLU A 181 8.37 23.22 13.12
C GLU A 181 8.89 22.65 14.44
N THR A 182 8.68 23.36 15.54
CA THR A 182 9.14 22.93 16.87
C THR A 182 8.40 21.67 17.33
N LEU A 183 7.08 21.57 17.11
CA LEU A 183 6.32 20.35 17.41
C LEU A 183 6.80 19.16 16.58
N LEU A 184 7.08 19.36 15.30
CA LEU A 184 7.59 18.30 14.42
C LEU A 184 9.00 17.84 14.83
N LEU A 185 9.87 18.77 15.23
CA LEU A 185 11.18 18.45 15.79
C LEU A 185 11.03 17.64 17.08
N ASN A 186 10.18 18.08 18.02
CA ASN A 186 9.94 17.38 19.28
C ASN A 186 9.34 15.99 19.07
N ILE A 187 8.46 15.81 18.09
CA ILE A 187 7.98 14.47 17.69
C ILE A 187 9.13 13.61 17.19
N LYS A 188 10.00 14.14 16.32
CA LYS A 188 11.14 13.39 15.79
C LYS A 188 12.10 12.97 16.92
N GLU A 189 12.44 13.88 17.81
CA GLU A 189 13.29 13.59 18.97
C GLU A 189 12.65 12.55 19.91
N LEU A 190 11.34 12.64 20.16
CA LEU A 190 10.61 11.63 20.93
C LEU A 190 10.72 10.23 20.31
N LEU A 191 10.56 10.13 18.98
CA LEU A 191 10.65 8.87 18.24
C LEU A 191 12.07 8.29 18.19
N LEU A 192 13.10 9.12 18.33
CA LEU A 192 14.50 8.66 18.48
C LEU A 192 14.76 8.04 19.86
N ILE A 193 14.12 8.57 20.91
CA ILE A 193 14.29 8.08 22.28
C ILE A 193 13.42 6.86 22.57
N HIS A 194 12.24 6.78 21.95
CA HIS A 194 11.29 5.70 22.23
C HIS A 194 10.42 5.34 21.01
N THR A 195 10.36 4.06 20.69
CA THR A 195 9.47 3.54 19.64
C THR A 195 8.03 3.55 20.12
N VAL A 196 7.26 4.57 19.71
CA VAL A 196 5.82 4.65 20.01
C VAL A 196 5.08 3.51 19.31
N ASN A 197 4.51 2.59 20.07
CA ASN A 197 3.71 1.50 19.52
C ASN A 197 2.30 1.99 19.15
N PRO A 198 1.88 1.88 17.87
CA PRO A 198 0.56 2.33 17.40
C PRO A 198 -0.63 1.82 18.22
N LYS A 199 -0.49 0.65 18.86
CA LYS A 199 -1.57 0.04 19.66
C LYS A 199 -1.96 0.86 20.89
N PHE A 200 -1.04 1.69 21.42
CA PHE A 200 -1.24 2.47 22.65
C PHE A 200 -1.70 3.91 22.40
N ILE A 201 -1.74 4.37 21.13
CA ILE A 201 -2.16 5.74 20.82
C ILE A 201 -3.67 5.94 21.07
N ASN A 202 -4.46 4.88 20.86
CA ASN A 202 -5.84 4.84 21.30
C ASN A 202 -5.90 4.60 22.81
N TYR A 203 -6.56 5.49 23.54
CA TYR A 203 -6.76 5.33 24.98
C TYR A 203 -7.52 4.05 25.26
N LYS A 204 -7.01 3.25 26.20
CA LYS A 204 -7.61 2.02 26.70
C LYS A 204 -7.42 1.95 28.20
N VAL A 205 -8.34 1.24 28.85
CA VAL A 205 -8.23 0.94 30.28
C VAL A 205 -7.36 -0.30 30.40
N GLU A 206 -6.19 -0.12 31.01
CA GLU A 206 -5.20 -1.17 31.17
C GLU A 206 -5.07 -1.59 32.64
N LYS A 207 -4.62 -2.83 32.87
CA LYS A 207 -4.34 -3.33 34.23
C LYS A 207 -3.12 -2.65 34.85
N SER A 208 -2.17 -2.28 33.99
CA SER A 208 -0.96 -1.56 34.33
C SER A 208 -0.53 -0.68 33.16
N TYR A 209 0.16 0.42 33.45
CA TYR A 209 0.62 1.39 32.47
C TYR A 209 2.15 1.38 32.37
N THR A 210 2.68 1.11 31.20
CA THR A 210 4.13 1.10 30.91
C THR A 210 4.59 2.44 30.36
N ASN A 211 5.91 2.62 30.20
CA ASN A 211 6.47 3.81 29.54
C ASN A 211 5.89 4.03 28.12
N ASP A 212 5.61 2.97 27.37
CA ASP A 212 4.95 3.05 26.06
C ASP A 212 3.61 3.80 26.11
N HIS A 213 2.86 3.63 27.20
CA HIS A 213 1.58 4.33 27.40
C HIS A 213 1.81 5.82 27.66
N HIS A 214 2.82 6.17 28.45
CA HIS A 214 3.18 7.56 28.73
C HIS A 214 3.66 8.27 27.46
N PHE A 215 4.59 7.65 26.72
CA PHE A 215 5.09 8.16 25.44
C PHE A 215 3.97 8.28 24.39
N ALA A 216 3.01 7.36 24.36
CA ALA A 216 1.85 7.46 23.47
C ALA A 216 0.95 8.67 23.80
N ILE A 217 0.74 9.01 25.08
CA ILE A 217 0.01 10.23 25.46
C ILE A 217 0.78 11.47 25.00
N ILE A 218 2.10 11.53 25.25
CA ILE A 218 2.96 12.66 24.89
C ILE A 218 2.92 12.89 23.38
N TYR A 219 3.16 11.83 22.60
CA TYR A 219 3.08 11.85 21.15
C TYR A 219 1.71 12.35 20.66
N LYS A 220 0.62 11.79 21.20
CA LYS A 220 -0.75 12.20 20.85
C LYS A 220 -1.06 13.66 21.18
N SER A 221 -0.53 14.17 22.29
CA SER A 221 -0.71 15.57 22.68
C SER A 221 -0.12 16.53 21.65
N MET A 222 1.10 16.26 21.16
CA MET A 222 1.74 17.06 20.11
C MET A 222 0.97 17.01 18.79
N ILE A 223 0.45 15.83 18.42
CA ILE A 223 -0.37 15.68 17.21
C ILE A 223 -1.66 16.48 17.32
N LYS A 224 -2.38 16.40 18.44
CA LYS A 224 -3.60 17.19 18.65
C LYS A 224 -3.34 18.69 18.53
N LEU A 225 -2.15 19.17 18.92
CA LEU A 225 -1.77 20.57 18.72
C LEU A 225 -1.48 20.86 17.24
N LEU A 226 -0.79 19.99 16.52
CA LEU A 226 -0.57 20.14 15.08
C LEU A 226 -1.90 20.13 14.29
N ASP A 227 -2.82 19.22 14.62
CA ASP A 227 -4.15 19.16 14.03
C ASP A 227 -4.92 20.45 14.32
N TYR A 228 -4.88 20.95 15.56
CA TYR A 228 -5.47 22.24 15.92
C TYR A 228 -4.90 23.41 15.09
N LEU A 229 -3.57 23.47 14.90
CA LEU A 229 -2.94 24.50 14.07
C LEU A 229 -3.40 24.40 12.61
N PHE A 230 -3.44 23.18 12.07
CA PHE A 230 -3.89 22.94 10.71
C PHE A 230 -5.35 23.38 10.51
N GLU A 231 -6.25 23.04 11.44
CA GLU A 231 -7.68 23.37 11.34
C GLU A 231 -7.98 24.85 11.50
N ASN A 232 -7.30 25.52 12.45
CA ASN A 232 -7.65 26.89 12.85
C ASN A 232 -6.80 27.95 12.12
N TYR A 233 -5.61 27.58 11.63
CA TYR A 233 -4.64 28.52 11.04
C TYR A 233 -4.06 27.99 9.71
N ASN A 234 -4.87 27.25 8.94
CA ASN A 234 -4.49 26.61 7.67
C ASN A 234 -3.77 27.55 6.68
N GLN A 235 -4.14 28.84 6.64
CA GLN A 235 -3.53 29.83 5.74
C GLN A 235 -2.05 30.13 6.06
N HIS A 236 -1.66 29.93 7.32
CA HIS A 236 -0.28 30.12 7.79
C HIS A 236 0.50 28.81 7.89
N PHE A 237 -0.21 27.69 7.94
CA PHE A 237 0.36 26.37 8.12
C PHE A 237 1.20 25.95 6.91
N ASN A 238 2.44 25.52 7.15
CA ASN A 238 3.32 25.07 6.07
C ASN A 238 2.96 23.63 5.67
N LYS A 239 2.36 23.50 4.47
CA LYS A 239 1.84 22.22 3.97
C LYS A 239 2.92 21.26 3.43
N ASN A 240 4.17 21.74 3.29
CA ASN A 240 5.28 20.92 2.79
C ASN A 240 5.88 20.03 3.87
N HIS A 241 5.48 20.19 5.13
CA HIS A 241 5.90 19.31 6.20
C HIS A 241 5.15 17.97 6.21
N PRO A 242 5.77 16.90 6.75
CA PRO A 242 5.13 15.60 6.89
C PRO A 242 3.96 15.65 7.89
N ILE A 243 2.90 14.90 7.59
CA ILE A 243 1.81 14.62 8.53
C ILE A 243 2.29 13.55 9.52
N PRO A 244 2.25 13.80 10.83
CA PRO A 244 2.55 12.78 11.84
C PRO A 244 1.58 11.59 11.78
N PHE A 245 2.03 10.40 12.17
CA PHE A 245 1.16 9.23 12.25
C PHE A 245 0.08 9.46 13.29
N TYR A 246 -1.15 9.01 13.03
CA TYR A 246 -2.32 9.20 13.89
C TYR A 246 -2.91 10.63 13.92
N SER A 247 -2.53 11.53 13.02
CA SER A 247 -3.28 12.79 12.81
C SER A 247 -4.78 12.51 12.62
N GLU A 248 -5.65 13.34 13.19
CA GLU A 248 -7.10 13.22 13.07
C GLU A 248 -7.54 13.19 11.61
N LYS A 249 -6.85 13.93 10.73
CA LYS A 249 -7.05 13.86 9.27
C LYS A 249 -6.93 12.44 8.72
N ILE A 250 -5.91 11.69 9.15
CA ILE A 250 -5.70 10.28 8.73
C ILE A 250 -6.82 9.40 9.29
N ASN A 251 -7.15 9.59 10.57
CA ASN A 251 -8.11 8.76 11.30
C ASN A 251 -9.55 8.92 10.80
N ILE A 252 -10.03 10.15 10.60
CA ILE A 252 -11.39 10.44 10.10
C ILE A 252 -11.65 9.75 8.76
N ASN A 253 -10.62 9.65 7.92
CA ASN A 253 -10.71 9.02 6.61
C ASN A 253 -10.65 7.49 6.64
N ASN A 254 -10.44 6.87 7.81
CA ASN A 254 -10.27 5.43 8.00
C ASN A 254 -9.23 4.83 7.04
N ILE A 255 -8.14 5.58 6.79
CA ILE A 255 -7.17 5.25 5.74
C ILE A 255 -6.54 3.89 5.97
N ASP A 256 -6.11 3.58 7.19
CA ASP A 256 -5.48 2.30 7.53
C ASP A 256 -6.39 1.11 7.18
N THR A 257 -7.68 1.24 7.47
CA THR A 257 -8.66 0.17 7.17
C THR A 257 -8.82 -0.01 5.66
N LYS A 258 -8.88 1.09 4.90
CA LYS A 258 -8.99 1.06 3.44
C LYS A 258 -7.72 0.47 2.81
N ILE A 259 -6.54 0.92 3.21
CA ILE A 259 -5.25 0.39 2.76
C ILE A 259 -5.16 -1.11 3.03
N ASN A 260 -5.55 -1.56 4.22
CA ASN A 260 -5.51 -2.99 4.56
C ASN A 260 -6.46 -3.83 3.69
N LYS A 261 -7.64 -3.31 3.33
CA LYS A 261 -8.54 -3.97 2.37
C LYS A 261 -7.94 -4.00 0.97
N ILE A 262 -7.35 -2.91 0.50
CA ILE A 262 -6.66 -2.83 -0.79
C ILE A 262 -5.52 -3.85 -0.85
N LYS A 263 -4.66 -3.90 0.16
CA LYS A 263 -3.56 -4.87 0.24
C LYS A 263 -4.05 -6.32 0.18
N ARG A 264 -5.16 -6.64 0.86
CA ARG A 264 -5.76 -7.99 0.81
C ARG A 264 -6.29 -8.34 -0.57
N SER A 265 -6.96 -7.41 -1.25
CA SER A 265 -7.41 -7.60 -2.63
C SER A 265 -6.21 -7.84 -3.56
N PHE A 266 -5.17 -7.00 -3.45
CA PHE A 266 -3.96 -7.14 -4.27
C PHE A 266 -3.21 -8.46 -4.03
N ASN A 267 -3.12 -8.93 -2.79
CA ASN A 267 -2.50 -10.22 -2.47
C ASN A 267 -3.26 -11.43 -3.04
N ARG A 268 -4.57 -11.30 -3.29
CA ARG A 268 -5.39 -12.34 -3.90
C ARG A 268 -5.38 -12.27 -5.44
N SER A 269 -4.91 -11.15 -5.98
CA SER A 269 -4.86 -10.87 -7.41
C SER A 269 -3.52 -11.31 -7.98
N SER A 270 -3.48 -11.72 -9.24
CA SER A 270 -2.25 -12.10 -9.95
C SER A 270 -1.51 -10.86 -10.50
N ILE A 271 -1.14 -9.94 -9.61
CA ILE A 271 -0.51 -8.66 -9.97
C ILE A 271 1.01 -8.83 -10.07
N ASN A 272 1.63 -8.15 -11.01
CA ASN A 272 3.07 -8.00 -11.12
C ASN A 272 3.69 -7.57 -9.77
N PRO A 273 4.62 -8.36 -9.20
CA PRO A 273 5.24 -8.05 -7.91
C PRO A 273 5.93 -6.68 -7.85
N LYS A 274 6.45 -6.18 -8.98
CA LYS A 274 7.08 -4.85 -9.05
C LYS A 274 6.03 -3.75 -8.87
N LEU A 275 4.90 -3.84 -9.58
CA LEU A 275 3.80 -2.90 -9.45
C LEU A 275 3.26 -2.89 -8.02
N GLN A 276 3.04 -4.08 -7.46
CA GLN A 276 2.56 -4.21 -6.10
C GLN A 276 3.54 -3.58 -5.09
N LYS A 277 4.85 -3.76 -5.28
CA LYS A 277 5.88 -3.14 -4.44
C LYS A 277 5.84 -1.61 -4.51
N ILE A 278 5.68 -1.03 -5.70
CA ILE A 278 5.60 0.42 -5.89
C ILE A 278 4.41 1.02 -5.12
N ILE A 279 3.23 0.41 -5.24
CA ILE A 279 2.01 0.89 -4.56
C ILE A 279 2.14 0.69 -3.04
N ASN A 280 2.63 -0.47 -2.60
CA ASN A 280 2.83 -0.75 -1.19
C ASN A 280 3.78 0.24 -0.53
N GLU A 281 4.86 0.64 -1.20
CA GLU A 281 5.78 1.65 -0.70
C GLU A 281 5.07 2.98 -0.45
N GLN A 282 4.18 3.40 -1.35
CA GLN A 282 3.40 4.62 -1.12
C GLN A 282 2.45 4.48 0.08
N PHE A 283 1.85 3.31 0.29
CA PHE A 283 1.01 3.07 1.47
C PHE A 283 1.80 3.08 2.78
N ARG A 284 3.06 2.64 2.78
CA ARG A 284 3.94 2.65 3.97
C ARG A 284 4.20 4.06 4.47
N ARG A 285 4.39 5.03 3.55
CA ARG A 285 4.52 6.47 3.87
C ARG A 285 3.38 7.04 4.72
N ILE A 286 2.22 6.39 4.71
CA ILE A 286 1.00 6.81 5.41
C ILE A 286 0.87 6.09 6.75
N ILE A 287 1.01 4.76 6.74
CA ILE A 287 0.67 3.89 7.87
C ILE A 287 1.83 3.63 8.84
N GLU A 288 3.08 3.84 8.43
CA GLU A 288 4.25 3.58 9.29
C GLU A 288 4.67 4.84 10.06
N ILE A 289 4.81 4.72 11.38
CA ILE A 289 5.03 5.86 12.29
C ILE A 289 6.35 6.60 12.05
N ASP A 290 7.39 5.85 11.68
CA ASP A 290 8.79 6.28 11.58
C ASP A 290 9.30 6.27 10.13
N HIS A 291 8.40 6.25 9.15
CA HIS A 291 8.81 6.27 7.74
C HIS A 291 9.65 7.54 7.43
N PRO A 292 10.80 7.44 6.75
CA PRO A 292 11.63 8.63 6.49
C PRO A 292 10.95 9.62 5.54
N ASN A 293 10.19 9.13 4.56
CA ASN A 293 9.49 9.93 3.56
C ASN A 293 7.97 9.96 3.82
N ARG A 294 7.55 10.37 5.01
CA ARG A 294 6.12 10.48 5.37
C ARG A 294 5.37 11.37 4.39
N LEU A 295 4.08 11.11 4.25
CA LEU A 295 3.16 11.91 3.45
C LEU A 295 3.08 13.36 3.99
N THR A 296 3.24 14.36 3.14
CA THR A 296 3.08 15.78 3.51
C THR A 296 1.62 16.22 3.53
N TYR A 297 1.34 17.37 4.15
CA TYR A 297 -0.01 17.95 4.13
C TYR A 297 -0.45 18.36 2.72
N HIS A 298 0.49 18.70 1.84
CA HIS A 298 0.23 19.00 0.45
C HIS A 298 -0.18 17.75 -0.35
N GLU A 299 0.55 16.64 -0.17
CA GLU A 299 0.28 15.39 -0.87
C GLU A 299 -0.98 14.67 -0.36
N PHE A 300 -1.45 15.00 0.85
CA PHE A 300 -2.53 14.28 1.52
C PHE A 300 -3.82 14.20 0.74
N ASP A 301 -4.25 15.33 0.17
CA ASP A 301 -5.53 15.42 -0.53
C ASP A 301 -5.53 14.51 -1.77
N TYR A 302 -4.40 14.41 -2.48
CA TYR A 302 -4.21 13.47 -3.58
C TYR A 302 -4.40 12.01 -3.13
N PHE A 303 -3.69 11.62 -2.07
CA PHE A 303 -3.72 10.24 -1.59
C PHE A 303 -5.08 9.81 -1.07
N ILE A 304 -5.83 10.71 -0.44
CA ILE A 304 -7.20 10.45 -0.04
C ILE A 304 -8.08 10.09 -1.24
N LEU A 305 -8.00 10.87 -2.31
CA LEU A 305 -8.78 10.59 -3.51
C LEU A 305 -8.36 9.27 -4.16
N LEU A 306 -7.06 9.02 -4.27
CA LEU A 306 -6.54 7.77 -4.83
C LEU A 306 -7.00 6.54 -4.02
N ILE A 307 -6.83 6.56 -2.69
CA ILE A 307 -7.19 5.43 -1.82
C ILE A 307 -8.71 5.19 -1.84
N ASN A 308 -9.51 6.25 -1.83
CA ASN A 308 -10.95 6.14 -1.92
C ASN A 308 -11.39 5.59 -3.28
N GLY A 309 -10.76 6.04 -4.37
CA GLY A 309 -11.01 5.53 -5.72
C GLY A 309 -10.76 4.03 -5.81
N ILE A 310 -9.55 3.57 -5.43
CA ILE A 310 -9.20 2.14 -5.45
C ILE A 310 -10.15 1.34 -4.55
N HIS A 311 -10.41 1.81 -3.33
CA HIS A 311 -11.31 1.12 -2.40
C HIS A 311 -12.74 0.97 -2.94
N ASN A 312 -13.27 2.02 -3.59
CA ASN A 312 -14.60 1.99 -4.19
C ASN A 312 -14.68 1.02 -5.38
N HIS A 313 -13.63 0.95 -6.20
CA HIS A 313 -13.56 -0.03 -7.28
C HIS A 313 -13.51 -1.47 -6.76
N ILE A 314 -12.72 -1.73 -5.71
CA ILE A 314 -12.72 -3.04 -5.03
C ILE A 314 -14.11 -3.39 -4.49
N ALA A 315 -14.82 -2.43 -3.91
CA ALA A 315 -16.15 -2.67 -3.35
C ALA A 315 -17.19 -3.06 -4.41
N ASN A 316 -17.00 -2.61 -5.66
CA ASN A 316 -17.90 -2.88 -6.79
C ASN A 316 -17.44 -4.05 -7.67
N ALA A 317 -16.23 -4.56 -7.47
CA ALA A 317 -15.68 -5.65 -8.27
C ALA A 317 -16.26 -7.02 -7.86
N PRO A 318 -16.45 -7.94 -8.82
CA PRO A 318 -16.76 -9.34 -8.50
C PRO A 318 -15.71 -9.92 -7.54
N ASP A 319 -16.17 -10.56 -6.47
CA ASP A 319 -15.33 -11.13 -5.39
C ASP A 319 -14.38 -10.15 -4.68
N GLY A 320 -14.48 -8.84 -4.97
CA GLY A 320 -13.57 -7.81 -4.44
C GLY A 320 -12.14 -7.92 -4.94
N ILE A 321 -11.93 -8.47 -6.15
CA ILE A 321 -10.63 -8.69 -6.77
C ILE A 321 -10.52 -7.81 -8.01
N LEU A 322 -9.38 -7.12 -8.17
CA LEU A 322 -9.08 -6.32 -9.36
C LEU A 322 -7.99 -7.01 -10.18
N SER A 323 -8.17 -7.05 -11.49
CA SER A 323 -7.12 -7.44 -12.42
C SER A 323 -6.01 -6.39 -12.48
N GLU A 324 -4.84 -6.79 -12.97
CA GLU A 324 -3.71 -5.86 -13.14
C GLU A 324 -4.05 -4.71 -14.09
N GLU A 325 -4.78 -4.99 -15.18
CA GLU A 325 -5.23 -3.99 -16.15
C GLU A 325 -6.16 -2.95 -15.51
N GLU A 326 -7.09 -3.38 -14.67
CA GLU A 326 -7.97 -2.47 -13.92
C GLU A 326 -7.18 -1.59 -12.96
N ILE A 327 -6.18 -2.16 -12.27
CA ILE A 327 -5.32 -1.39 -11.35
C ILE A 327 -4.51 -0.35 -12.13
N VAL A 328 -3.90 -0.73 -13.25
CA VAL A 328 -3.15 0.20 -14.11
C VAL A 328 -4.05 1.32 -14.61
N SER A 329 -5.24 0.99 -15.11
CA SER A 329 -6.25 1.96 -15.55
C SER A 329 -6.66 2.92 -14.42
N LEU A 330 -6.84 2.39 -13.20
CA LEU A 330 -7.15 3.21 -12.02
C LEU A 330 -6.01 4.17 -11.67
N LEU A 331 -4.76 3.71 -11.69
CA LEU A 331 -3.61 4.57 -11.41
C LEU A 331 -3.46 5.69 -12.46
N ILE A 332 -3.69 5.37 -13.75
CA ILE A 332 -3.65 6.36 -14.84
C ILE A 332 -4.78 7.38 -14.69
N SER A 333 -6.03 6.93 -14.54
CA SER A 333 -7.19 7.81 -14.34
C SER A 333 -7.10 8.68 -13.09
N HIS A 334 -6.37 8.22 -12.06
CA HIS A 334 -6.07 9.00 -10.85
C HIS A 334 -4.75 9.78 -10.95
N ARG A 335 -4.22 10.01 -12.16
CA ARG A 335 -3.04 10.85 -12.42
C ARG A 335 -1.84 10.48 -11.54
N PHE A 336 -1.61 9.17 -11.33
CA PHE A 336 -0.50 8.65 -10.54
C PHE A 336 0.81 8.71 -11.34
N ASN A 337 1.31 9.92 -11.59
CA ASN A 337 2.54 10.20 -12.34
C ASN A 337 3.83 9.91 -11.54
N ASN A 338 3.81 8.87 -10.72
CA ASN A 338 4.99 8.41 -10.00
C ASN A 338 6.05 7.84 -10.96
N TYR A 339 7.30 8.30 -10.83
CA TYR A 339 8.39 7.89 -11.72
C TYR A 339 8.64 6.37 -11.77
N ASN A 340 8.60 5.69 -10.61
CA ASN A 340 8.82 4.25 -10.56
C ASN A 340 7.68 3.48 -11.24
N PHE A 341 6.45 3.96 -11.08
CA PHE A 341 5.29 3.40 -11.78
C PHE A 341 5.41 3.57 -13.29
N LEU A 342 5.69 4.79 -13.77
CA LEU A 342 5.91 5.08 -15.20
C LEU A 342 6.99 4.18 -15.80
N THR A 343 8.13 4.06 -15.11
CA THR A 343 9.25 3.22 -15.57
C THR A 343 8.86 1.75 -15.63
N CYS A 344 8.15 1.26 -14.61
CA CYS A 344 7.65 -0.11 -14.56
C CYS A 344 6.69 -0.37 -15.73
N LEU A 345 5.71 0.50 -15.93
CA LEU A 345 4.68 0.37 -16.96
C LEU A 345 5.28 0.37 -18.37
N ILE A 346 6.16 1.33 -18.68
CA ILE A 346 6.86 1.39 -19.97
C ILE A 346 7.72 0.15 -20.19
N SER A 347 8.36 -0.37 -19.14
CA SER A 347 9.20 -1.57 -19.26
C SER A 347 8.40 -2.83 -19.61
N GLU A 348 7.20 -2.99 -19.04
CA GLU A 348 6.32 -4.11 -19.37
C GLU A 348 5.76 -3.95 -20.79
N TYR A 349 5.29 -2.76 -21.18
CA TYR A 349 4.88 -2.50 -22.57
C TYR A 349 5.99 -2.81 -23.56
N ARG A 350 7.23 -2.40 -23.30
CA ARG A 350 8.37 -2.74 -24.17
C ARG A 350 8.60 -4.24 -24.27
N LYS A 351 8.55 -4.95 -23.15
CA LYS A 351 8.74 -6.40 -23.11
C LYS A 351 7.68 -7.11 -23.95
N ASP A 352 6.42 -6.73 -23.80
CA ASP A 352 5.30 -7.29 -24.54
C ASP A 352 5.44 -7.00 -26.04
N LEU A 353 5.72 -5.75 -26.41
CA LEU A 353 5.93 -5.37 -27.81
C LEU A 353 7.12 -6.11 -28.43
N HIS A 354 8.24 -6.25 -27.70
CA HIS A 354 9.43 -6.95 -28.21
C HIS A 354 9.20 -8.44 -28.43
N SER A 355 8.28 -9.07 -27.70
CA SER A 355 7.89 -10.47 -27.91
C SER A 355 7.17 -10.70 -29.24
N ILE A 356 6.54 -9.66 -29.82
CA ILE A 356 5.83 -9.73 -31.09
C ILE A 356 6.82 -9.53 -32.24
N LEU A 357 7.12 -10.59 -33.01
CA LEU A 357 8.09 -10.54 -34.10
C LEU A 357 7.59 -9.72 -35.31
N ASN A 358 6.29 -9.75 -35.59
CA ASN A 358 5.70 -9.04 -36.71
C ASN A 358 5.53 -7.55 -36.39
N LEU A 359 6.15 -6.69 -37.19
CA LEU A 359 6.09 -5.23 -37.00
C LEU A 359 4.68 -4.66 -37.16
N GLN A 360 3.82 -5.25 -38.01
CA GLN A 360 2.44 -4.78 -38.17
C GLN A 360 1.57 -5.14 -36.97
N GLU A 361 1.71 -6.36 -36.45
CA GLU A 361 1.02 -6.79 -35.21
C GLU A 361 1.51 -5.96 -34.01
N ARG A 362 2.83 -5.72 -33.91
CA ARG A 362 3.39 -4.85 -32.87
C ARG A 362 2.83 -3.43 -32.95
N ARG A 363 2.71 -2.88 -34.17
CA ARG A 363 2.09 -1.56 -34.40
C ARG A 363 0.63 -1.54 -33.97
N PHE A 364 -0.13 -2.57 -34.33
CA PHE A 364 -1.54 -2.69 -33.93
C PHE A 364 -1.69 -2.74 -32.41
N GLN A 365 -0.89 -3.57 -31.73
CA GLN A 365 -0.90 -3.66 -30.27
C GLN A 365 -0.58 -2.31 -29.62
N LEU A 366 0.39 -1.57 -30.16
CA LEU A 366 0.75 -0.24 -29.65
C LEU A 366 -0.37 0.79 -29.83
N LEU A 367 -1.14 0.71 -30.93
CA LEU A 367 -2.31 1.55 -31.15
C LEU A 367 -3.43 1.25 -30.18
N GLU A 368 -3.70 -0.03 -29.88
CA GLU A 368 -4.68 -0.42 -28.87
C GLU A 368 -4.28 0.08 -27.47
N LEU A 369 -3.01 -0.05 -27.08
CA LEU A 369 -2.50 0.52 -25.83
C LEU A 369 -2.68 2.04 -25.76
N ASN A 370 -2.30 2.75 -26.83
CA ASN A 370 -2.45 4.21 -26.91
C ASN A 370 -3.93 4.62 -26.82
N LYS A 371 -4.82 3.91 -27.53
CA LYS A 371 -6.26 4.12 -27.47
C LYS A 371 -6.79 3.94 -26.04
N ASN A 372 -6.39 2.90 -25.32
CA ASN A 372 -6.83 2.65 -23.96
C ASN A 372 -6.44 3.79 -23.01
N VAL A 373 -5.22 4.33 -23.16
CA VAL A 373 -4.78 5.50 -22.37
C VAL A 373 -5.57 6.75 -22.75
N ASN A 374 -5.79 7.01 -24.03
CA ASN A 374 -6.55 8.19 -24.49
C ASN A 374 -8.03 8.14 -24.13
N GLN A 375 -8.60 6.94 -23.98
CA GLN A 375 -9.99 6.74 -23.58
C GLN A 375 -10.16 6.64 -22.06
N SER A 376 -9.07 6.67 -21.29
CA SER A 376 -9.16 6.75 -19.84
C SER A 376 -9.66 8.12 -19.42
N PHE A 377 -10.81 8.17 -18.75
CA PHE A 377 -11.33 9.40 -18.18
C PHE A 377 -10.56 9.76 -16.92
N GLU A 378 -10.17 11.03 -16.77
CA GLU A 378 -9.54 11.52 -15.55
C GLU A 378 -10.56 11.51 -14.41
N ALA A 379 -10.31 10.68 -13.39
CA ALA A 379 -11.15 10.57 -12.21
C ALA A 379 -10.93 11.74 -11.24
N ILE A 380 -9.74 12.33 -11.25
CA ILE A 380 -9.36 13.43 -10.35
C ILE A 380 -8.54 14.50 -11.08
N LYS A 381 -8.60 15.75 -10.60
CA LYS A 381 -7.91 16.91 -11.20
C LYS A 381 -6.50 17.14 -10.67
N ILE A 382 -6.13 16.52 -9.56
CA ILE A 382 -4.83 16.69 -8.91
C ILE A 382 -3.92 15.50 -9.23
N SER A 383 -2.63 15.77 -9.45
CA SER A 383 -1.62 14.75 -9.78
C SER A 383 -0.83 14.32 -8.54
N TYR A 384 -0.19 13.15 -8.59
CA TYR A 384 0.70 12.66 -7.53
C TYR A 384 1.88 13.61 -7.30
N ASP A 385 2.54 13.98 -8.39
CA ASP A 385 3.59 15.01 -8.44
C ASP A 385 3.05 16.20 -9.26
N PRO A 386 2.79 17.35 -8.63
CA PRO A 386 2.29 18.54 -9.31
C PRO A 386 3.28 19.19 -10.28
N GLU A 387 4.59 18.99 -10.07
CA GLU A 387 5.65 19.58 -10.90
C GLU A 387 5.94 18.70 -12.13
N ALA A 388 5.68 17.41 -12.03
CA ALA A 388 5.80 16.48 -13.15
C ALA A 388 4.61 16.56 -14.12
N LYS A 389 4.89 16.24 -15.39
CA LYS A 389 3.86 16.10 -16.43
C LYS A 389 2.82 15.04 -16.05
N ASN A 390 1.62 15.18 -16.60
CA ASN A 390 0.57 14.17 -16.44
C ASN A 390 1.04 12.82 -17.01
N ILE A 391 0.71 11.73 -16.32
CA ILE A 391 1.02 10.37 -16.78
C ILE A 391 0.49 10.12 -18.19
N SER A 392 -0.72 10.58 -18.51
CA SER A 392 -1.31 10.39 -19.83
C SER A 392 -0.51 11.10 -20.92
N GLU A 393 -0.02 12.32 -20.67
CA GLU A 393 0.84 13.07 -21.60
C GLU A 393 2.19 12.40 -21.82
N VAL A 394 2.79 11.87 -20.74
CA VAL A 394 4.06 11.13 -20.81
C VAL A 394 3.90 9.86 -21.64
N LEU A 395 2.82 9.10 -21.40
CA LEU A 395 2.53 7.88 -22.14
C LEU A 395 2.21 8.18 -23.61
N GLN A 396 1.41 9.20 -23.91
CA GLN A 396 1.13 9.65 -25.28
C GLN A 396 2.42 9.99 -26.04
N THR A 397 3.29 10.80 -25.43
CA THR A 397 4.58 11.16 -26.02
C THR A 397 5.42 9.91 -26.31
N TRP A 398 5.44 8.96 -25.38
CA TRP A 398 6.16 7.70 -25.54
C TRP A 398 5.56 6.83 -26.66
N PHE A 399 4.24 6.68 -26.72
CA PHE A 399 3.55 5.94 -27.77
C PHE A 399 3.80 6.54 -29.15
N GLU A 400 3.76 7.87 -29.29
CA GLU A 400 4.07 8.55 -30.56
C GLU A 400 5.50 8.27 -31.03
N GLN A 401 6.48 8.28 -30.13
CA GLN A 401 7.87 7.98 -30.46
C GLN A 401 8.03 6.53 -30.88
N GLU A 402 7.46 5.58 -30.14
CA GLU A 402 7.56 4.15 -30.50
C GLU A 402 6.80 3.84 -31.80
N LEU A 403 5.65 4.47 -32.06
CA LEU A 403 4.93 4.35 -33.33
C LEU A 403 5.78 4.86 -34.50
N LYS A 404 6.42 6.04 -34.35
CA LYS A 404 7.34 6.57 -35.36
C LYS A 404 8.49 5.61 -35.64
N LEU A 405 9.12 5.05 -34.61
CA LEU A 405 10.20 4.07 -34.76
C LEU A 405 9.74 2.79 -35.46
N ILE A 406 8.54 2.27 -35.14
CA ILE A 406 7.98 1.09 -35.80
C ILE A 406 7.65 1.42 -37.26
N ASP A 407 7.05 2.57 -37.54
CA ASP A 407 6.72 3.02 -38.89
C ASP A 407 7.98 3.21 -39.76
N GLU A 408 9.05 3.76 -39.19
CA GLU A 408 10.36 3.84 -39.84
C GLU A 408 10.94 2.45 -40.13
N LYS A 409 10.87 1.51 -39.18
CA LYS A 409 11.32 0.12 -39.41
C LYS A 409 10.50 -0.57 -40.50
N ILE A 410 9.18 -0.33 -40.55
CA ILE A 410 8.31 -0.84 -41.62
C ILE A 410 8.69 -0.21 -42.96
N LYS A 411 8.91 1.12 -42.99
CA LYS A 411 9.35 1.83 -44.20
C LYS A 411 10.70 1.32 -44.68
N ILE A 412 11.69 1.16 -43.82
CA ILE A 412 12.99 0.58 -44.16
C ILE A 412 12.82 -0.85 -44.68
N LYS A 413 12.00 -1.69 -44.06
CA LYS A 413 11.74 -3.05 -44.55
C LYS A 413 11.04 -3.05 -45.93
N LYS A 414 10.31 -2.00 -46.27
CA LYS A 414 9.66 -1.80 -47.59
C LYS A 414 10.55 -1.08 -48.62
N ALA A 415 11.46 -0.22 -48.16
CA ALA A 415 12.30 0.68 -48.97
C ALA A 415 13.74 0.17 -49.14
N SER A 416 14.18 -0.76 -48.30
CA SER A 416 15.22 -1.69 -48.70
C SER A 416 14.76 -2.26 -50.03
N PRO A 417 15.59 -2.23 -51.08
CA PRO A 417 15.29 -3.03 -52.23
C PRO A 417 15.01 -4.42 -51.67
N VAL A 418 14.00 -5.04 -52.24
CA VAL A 418 13.94 -6.48 -52.26
C VAL A 418 15.34 -6.90 -52.75
N ILE A 419 16.27 -7.15 -51.80
CA ILE A 419 16.94 -8.43 -51.81
C ILE A 419 15.71 -9.31 -51.81
N SER A 420 15.34 -9.72 -53.02
CA SER A 420 14.65 -10.98 -53.23
C SER A 420 15.21 -11.85 -52.14
N GLU A 421 14.39 -12.59 -51.39
CA GLU A 421 14.87 -13.89 -50.89
C GLU A 421 15.87 -14.34 -51.93
N SER A 422 17.18 -14.34 -51.56
CA SER A 422 18.24 -14.36 -52.56
C SER A 422 17.76 -15.37 -53.58
N GLU A 423 17.81 -15.07 -54.88
CA GLU A 423 17.72 -16.17 -55.82
C GLU A 423 18.88 -17.07 -55.41
N SER A 424 18.55 -17.99 -54.51
CA SER A 424 19.45 -18.82 -53.75
C SER A 424 19.83 -19.74 -54.86
N MET A 425 21.01 -19.48 -55.45
CA MET A 425 21.47 -20.07 -56.70
C MET A 425 20.78 -21.41 -56.91
N LYS A 426 19.72 -21.41 -57.71
CA LYS A 426 18.89 -22.60 -57.79
C LYS A 426 19.70 -23.65 -58.51
N ILE A 427 19.72 -24.85 -57.95
CA ILE A 427 20.47 -25.95 -58.54
C ILE A 427 19.73 -26.37 -59.80
N GLU A 428 20.41 -26.34 -60.95
CA GLU A 428 19.85 -26.88 -62.18
C GLU A 428 19.89 -28.41 -62.14
N SER A 429 18.72 -29.02 -62.26
CA SER A 429 18.54 -30.46 -62.34
C SER A 429 18.27 -30.88 -63.78
N LEU A 430 18.98 -31.92 -64.23
CA LEU A 430 18.72 -32.59 -65.51
C LEU A 430 17.47 -33.46 -65.47
N LEU A 431 16.95 -33.80 -64.29
CA LEU A 431 15.66 -34.46 -64.12
C LEU A 431 14.53 -33.49 -64.41
N ASN A 432 13.49 -33.95 -65.09
CA ASN A 432 12.27 -33.15 -65.25
C ASN A 432 11.55 -32.97 -63.90
N THR A 433 10.55 -32.08 -63.83
CA THR A 433 9.90 -31.71 -62.57
C THR A 433 9.26 -32.90 -61.85
N MET A 434 8.78 -33.91 -62.58
CA MET A 434 8.13 -35.10 -61.99
C MET A 434 9.18 -36.09 -61.47
N GLU A 435 10.20 -36.38 -62.28
CA GLU A 435 11.34 -37.21 -61.89
C GLU A 435 12.07 -36.64 -60.67
N LEU A 436 12.31 -35.33 -60.65
CA LEU A 436 12.92 -34.64 -59.52
C LEU A 436 12.08 -34.79 -58.25
N SER A 437 10.75 -34.64 -58.35
CA SER A 437 9.87 -34.81 -57.20
C SER A 437 9.95 -36.23 -56.64
N VAL A 438 9.88 -37.25 -57.50
CA VAL A 438 10.00 -38.66 -57.11
C VAL A 438 11.37 -38.95 -56.50
N PHE A 439 12.45 -38.42 -57.08
CA PHE A 439 13.81 -38.59 -56.57
C PHE A 439 14.00 -37.99 -55.17
N ILE A 440 13.57 -36.75 -54.95
CA ILE A 440 13.63 -36.09 -53.63
C ILE A 440 12.76 -36.84 -52.61
N LYS A 441 11.59 -37.35 -53.02
CA LYS A 441 10.78 -38.21 -52.15
C LYS A 441 11.51 -39.48 -51.75
N LEU A 442 12.18 -40.17 -52.68
CA LEU A 442 12.95 -41.38 -52.35
C LEU A 442 14.07 -41.07 -51.36
N MET A 443 14.72 -39.92 -51.45
CA MET A 443 15.68 -39.48 -50.43
C MET A 443 15.03 -39.24 -49.06
N ASN A 444 13.79 -38.73 -49.03
CA ASN A 444 13.03 -38.57 -47.78
C ASN A 444 12.59 -39.92 -47.20
N ASP A 445 12.12 -40.84 -48.04
CA ASP A 445 11.63 -42.16 -47.63
C ASP A 445 12.77 -43.09 -47.20
N SER A 446 13.94 -42.97 -47.84
CA SER A 446 15.19 -43.65 -47.43
C SER A 446 15.89 -42.98 -46.24
N LYS A 447 15.33 -41.89 -45.69
CA LYS A 447 15.85 -41.11 -44.55
C LYS A 447 17.20 -40.44 -44.80
N VAL A 448 17.59 -40.25 -46.06
CA VAL A 448 18.73 -39.39 -46.45
C VAL A 448 18.41 -37.93 -46.12
N ILE A 449 17.16 -37.52 -46.29
CA ILE A 449 16.62 -36.23 -45.82
C ILE A 449 15.34 -36.45 -45.00
N LYS A 450 14.89 -35.43 -44.25
CA LYS A 450 13.67 -35.54 -43.43
C LYS A 450 12.84 -34.26 -43.46
N ALA A 451 11.68 -34.31 -44.12
CA ALA A 451 10.70 -33.23 -44.12
C ALA A 451 9.60 -33.42 -43.07
N LYS A 452 9.00 -32.31 -42.59
CA LYS A 452 7.86 -32.34 -41.65
C LYS A 452 6.59 -32.87 -42.30
N ASN A 453 6.36 -32.53 -43.57
CA ASN A 453 5.25 -32.99 -44.39
C ASN A 453 5.60 -32.77 -45.88
N TYR A 454 4.80 -33.34 -46.79
CA TYR A 454 5.04 -33.22 -48.23
C TYR A 454 4.74 -31.82 -48.80
N GLN A 455 3.96 -30.99 -48.10
CA GLN A 455 3.72 -29.60 -48.50
C GLN A 455 5.00 -28.76 -48.35
N ASP A 456 5.70 -28.93 -47.23
CA ASP A 456 6.97 -28.26 -46.95
C ASP A 456 8.08 -28.79 -47.86
N LEU A 457 8.08 -30.09 -48.17
CA LEU A 457 9.01 -30.69 -49.13
C LEU A 457 8.81 -30.12 -50.53
N ALA A 458 7.56 -30.03 -51.01
CA ALA A 458 7.26 -29.43 -52.31
C ALA A 458 7.65 -27.94 -52.37
N ARG A 459 7.41 -27.19 -51.29
CA ARG A 459 7.84 -25.77 -51.20
C ARG A 459 9.35 -25.64 -51.28
N TRP A 460 10.09 -26.52 -50.61
CA TRP A 460 11.55 -26.54 -50.65
C TRP A 460 12.10 -26.88 -52.05
N ILE A 461 11.54 -27.88 -52.75
CA ILE A 461 11.96 -28.23 -54.11
C ILE A 461 11.79 -27.03 -55.05
N CYS A 462 10.63 -26.35 -55.01
CA CYS A 462 10.35 -25.18 -55.84
C CYS A 462 11.26 -23.97 -55.53
N ALA A 463 11.69 -23.84 -54.28
CA ALA A 463 12.61 -22.78 -53.86
C ALA A 463 14.07 -23.07 -54.26
N THR A 464 14.46 -24.34 -54.39
CA THR A 464 15.87 -24.74 -54.48
C THR A 464 16.31 -25.20 -55.88
N TYR A 465 15.40 -25.72 -56.71
CA TYR A 465 15.74 -26.31 -58.00
C TYR A 465 15.12 -25.60 -59.19
N ASN A 466 15.87 -25.60 -60.29
CA ASN A 466 15.38 -25.41 -61.65
C ASN A 466 15.50 -26.74 -62.41
N THR A 467 14.68 -26.93 -63.44
CA THR A 467 14.84 -28.07 -64.38
C THR A 467 15.21 -27.54 -65.75
N ALA A 468 15.89 -28.34 -66.57
CA ALA A 468 16.31 -27.93 -67.92
C ALA A 468 15.18 -27.37 -68.82
N ILE A 469 13.92 -27.70 -68.51
CA ILE A 469 12.73 -27.29 -69.28
C ILE A 469 11.93 -26.17 -68.58
N LYS A 470 12.05 -26.02 -67.25
CA LYS A 470 11.25 -25.06 -66.46
C LYS A 470 12.05 -24.46 -65.30
N GLU A 471 12.20 -23.14 -65.33
CA GLU A 471 12.79 -22.31 -64.26
C GLU A 471 11.84 -22.07 -63.08
N ARG A 472 10.52 -22.15 -63.31
CA ARG A 472 9.50 -21.98 -62.27
C ARG A 472 8.41 -23.03 -62.43
N PHE A 473 8.19 -23.82 -61.39
CA PHE A 473 7.13 -24.83 -61.34
C PHE A 473 6.32 -24.73 -60.05
N SER A 474 5.02 -25.02 -60.15
CA SER A 474 4.03 -24.79 -59.08
C SER A 474 4.20 -25.75 -57.91
N ILE A 475 4.17 -25.23 -56.68
CA ILE A 475 4.18 -26.01 -55.43
C ILE A 475 3.07 -27.08 -55.43
N SER A 476 1.89 -26.73 -55.93
CA SER A 476 0.76 -27.68 -56.00
C SER A 476 1.03 -28.83 -56.96
N GLN A 477 1.65 -28.55 -58.11
CA GLN A 477 2.00 -29.58 -59.09
C GLN A 477 3.13 -30.47 -58.56
N THR A 478 4.19 -29.88 -57.99
CA THR A 478 5.30 -30.61 -57.37
C THR A 478 4.80 -31.53 -56.27
N ARG A 479 3.88 -31.05 -55.43
CA ARG A 479 3.28 -31.87 -54.38
C ARG A 479 2.53 -33.08 -54.94
N ASN A 480 1.76 -32.89 -56.02
CA ASN A 480 1.06 -33.99 -56.66
C ASN A 480 2.06 -34.99 -57.30
N ASN A 481 3.14 -34.49 -57.89
CA ASN A 481 4.19 -35.30 -58.48
C ASN A 481 4.94 -36.18 -57.46
N LEU A 482 5.03 -35.77 -56.18
CA LEU A 482 5.58 -36.62 -55.11
C LEU A 482 4.80 -37.94 -54.96
N TYR A 483 3.53 -37.98 -55.35
CA TYR A 483 2.70 -39.18 -55.33
C TYR A 483 2.62 -39.89 -56.68
N SER A 484 3.42 -39.48 -57.66
CA SER A 484 3.40 -40.10 -58.99
C SER A 484 3.70 -41.60 -58.91
N LYS A 485 2.91 -42.37 -59.67
CA LYS A 485 3.09 -43.82 -59.88
C LYS A 485 3.37 -44.13 -61.36
N ASP A 486 3.74 -43.11 -62.14
CA ASP A 486 4.09 -43.28 -63.54
C ASP A 486 5.32 -44.20 -63.64
N THR A 487 5.16 -45.33 -64.31
CA THR A 487 6.19 -46.37 -64.44
C THR A 487 7.40 -45.86 -65.19
N LEU A 488 7.22 -45.02 -66.20
CA LEU A 488 8.31 -44.46 -66.99
C LEU A 488 9.17 -43.51 -66.14
N VAL A 489 8.51 -42.68 -65.31
CA VAL A 489 9.20 -41.78 -64.36
C VAL A 489 9.99 -42.57 -63.32
N LEU A 490 9.43 -43.66 -62.81
CA LEU A 490 10.09 -44.52 -61.83
C LEU A 490 11.29 -45.25 -62.43
N GLU A 491 11.19 -45.75 -63.67
CA GLU A 491 12.30 -46.35 -64.42
C GLU A 491 13.44 -45.35 -64.65
N ASN A 492 13.12 -44.14 -65.14
CA ASN A 492 14.12 -43.10 -65.37
C ASN A 492 14.87 -42.70 -64.07
N VAL A 493 14.14 -42.56 -62.95
CA VAL A 493 14.75 -42.25 -61.65
C VAL A 493 15.61 -43.42 -61.16
N ARG A 494 15.17 -44.67 -61.35
CA ARG A 494 15.92 -45.88 -61.01
C ARG A 494 17.24 -45.95 -61.78
N ASP A 495 17.21 -45.70 -63.09
CA ASP A 495 18.41 -45.73 -63.94
C ASP A 495 19.42 -44.69 -63.47
N LYS A 496 18.97 -43.49 -63.08
CA LYS A 496 19.86 -42.45 -62.52
C LYS A 496 20.49 -42.85 -61.19
N ILE A 497 19.76 -43.56 -60.33
CA ILE A 497 20.31 -44.10 -59.09
C ILE A 497 21.35 -45.20 -59.40
N ILE A 498 21.10 -46.06 -60.39
CA ILE A 498 22.06 -47.07 -60.86
C ILE A 498 23.32 -46.39 -61.43
N ASP A 499 23.18 -45.32 -62.21
CA ASP A 499 24.31 -44.53 -62.71
C ASP A 499 25.16 -43.98 -61.55
N MET A 500 24.52 -43.44 -60.51
CA MET A 500 25.21 -42.97 -59.30
C MET A 500 25.95 -44.11 -58.57
N LEU A 501 25.32 -45.29 -58.45
CA LEU A 501 25.96 -46.48 -57.87
C LEU A 501 27.16 -46.95 -58.71
N ASN A 502 27.04 -46.95 -60.04
CA ASN A 502 28.12 -47.30 -60.94
C ASN A 502 29.28 -46.27 -60.89
N LEU A 503 28.98 -44.98 -60.70
CA LEU A 503 29.99 -43.95 -60.46
C LEU A 503 30.75 -44.19 -59.16
N ILE A 504 30.06 -44.60 -58.09
CA ILE A 504 30.71 -45.00 -56.84
C ILE A 504 31.64 -46.20 -57.11
N ASN A 505 31.14 -47.24 -57.79
CA ASN A 505 31.92 -48.45 -58.06
C ASN A 505 33.12 -48.23 -59.00
N SER A 506 33.10 -47.18 -59.83
CA SER A 506 34.16 -46.87 -60.80
C SER A 506 35.14 -45.78 -60.34
N LYS A 507 34.75 -44.87 -59.44
CA LYS A 507 35.60 -43.77 -58.93
C LYS A 507 36.04 -43.90 -57.48
N LEU A 508 35.42 -44.77 -56.69
CA LEU A 508 35.72 -44.97 -55.26
C LEU A 508 36.24 -46.38 -54.95
N LYS A 509 36.82 -47.06 -55.95
CA LYS A 509 37.66 -48.25 -55.78
C LYS A 509 39.12 -47.92 -55.98
#